data_AF-A0A518DA97-F1
#
_entry.id   AF-A0A518DA97-F1
#
_cell.length_a   1.000
_cell.length_b   1.000
_cell.length_c   1.000
_cell.angle_alpha   90.00
_cell.angle_beta   90.00
_cell.angle_gamma   90.00
#
_symmetry.space_group_name_H-M   'P 1'
#
loop_
_entity.id
_entity.type
_entity.pdbx_description
1 polymer ?
#
loop_
_entity_poly.entity_id
_entity_poly.type
_entity_poly.pdbx_seq_one_letter_code
_entity_poly.pdbx_strand_id
1 'polypeptide(L)'
;MKTCFIAFAIFYTALMPSSWAEESAIRWPGGRMAITSDGNAHDPDDIGATPMSMALMHAAGLSDRLVHVDYANHFVHPGHKGAASKAELLEQVTISVNEGARRFDVKADRIFSCQTQLNEATANFVHAARASSEEDPLWFICAGPMTTAYKYLEAVKAVAPEKLLFIRCVSHSPANNRHDPAFKWERLTNAFPTVAQHKLHSQNSAGGEEGLCSSLEHWDWLKHSTNPDLRWLYSRKALSNNR
;
A
#
# COMPACT_ATOMS: atom_id res chain seq x y z
N MET A 1 -65.09 -34.37 2.86
CA MET A 1 -64.51 -33.02 2.63
C MET A 1 -63.64 -32.63 3.80
N LYS A 2 -62.31 -32.78 3.68
CA LYS A 2 -61.31 -32.03 4.46
C LYS A 2 -60.09 -31.85 3.56
N THR A 3 -59.91 -30.63 3.08
CA THR A 3 -58.83 -30.19 2.21
C THR A 3 -57.57 -30.02 3.06
N CYS A 4 -56.47 -30.68 2.72
CA CYS A 4 -55.17 -30.49 3.35
C CYS A 4 -54.29 -29.72 2.37
N PHE A 5 -54.08 -28.42 2.61
CA PHE A 5 -53.15 -27.61 1.83
C PHE A 5 -51.75 -27.73 2.43
N ILE A 6 -50.83 -28.26 1.63
CA ILE A 6 -49.38 -28.22 1.86
C ILE A 6 -48.92 -26.80 1.55
N ALA A 7 -48.45 -26.07 2.56
CA ALA A 7 -47.72 -24.82 2.36
C ALA A 7 -46.22 -25.10 2.38
N PHE A 8 -45.60 -25.20 1.20
CA PHE A 8 -44.16 -25.10 1.05
C PHE A 8 -43.77 -23.62 1.19
N ALA A 9 -43.23 -23.24 2.34
CA ALA A 9 -42.57 -21.95 2.50
C ALA A 9 -41.20 -22.03 1.82
N ILE A 10 -41.12 -21.57 0.57
CA ILE A 10 -39.85 -21.30 -0.10
C ILE A 10 -39.30 -20.01 0.53
N PHE A 11 -38.30 -20.15 1.41
CA PHE A 11 -37.47 -19.03 1.82
C PHE A 11 -36.67 -18.56 0.60
N TYR A 12 -37.22 -17.60 -0.15
CA TYR A 12 -36.43 -16.74 -1.01
C TYR A 12 -35.63 -15.81 -0.10
N THR A 13 -34.46 -16.25 0.37
CA THR A 13 -33.44 -15.31 0.80
C THR A 13 -33.06 -14.53 -0.45
N ALA A 14 -33.66 -13.36 -0.62
CA ALA A 14 -33.16 -12.34 -1.51
C ALA A 14 -31.73 -12.02 -1.03
N LEU A 15 -30.74 -12.66 -1.65
CA LEU A 15 -29.39 -12.15 -1.73
C LEU A 15 -29.52 -10.80 -2.43
N MET A 16 -29.82 -9.76 -1.67
CA MET A 16 -29.65 -8.40 -2.12
C MET A 16 -28.17 -8.30 -2.45
N PRO A 17 -27.77 -8.17 -3.73
CA PRO A 17 -26.41 -7.80 -4.02
C PRO A 17 -26.16 -6.50 -3.25
N SER A 18 -25.13 -6.47 -2.42
CA SER A 18 -24.65 -5.26 -1.78
C SER A 18 -24.35 -4.25 -2.89
N SER A 19 -25.29 -3.37 -3.18
CA SER A 19 -25.29 -2.45 -4.31
C SER A 19 -24.39 -1.24 -4.06
N TRP A 20 -23.19 -1.47 -3.52
CA TRP A 20 -22.14 -0.47 -3.34
C TRP A 20 -20.93 -0.70 -4.25
N ALA A 21 -20.98 -1.71 -5.12
CA ALA A 21 -20.09 -1.77 -6.27
C ALA A 21 -20.70 -0.91 -7.40
N GLU A 22 -20.75 0.41 -7.18
CA GLU A 22 -20.64 1.32 -8.32
C GLU A 22 -19.41 0.88 -9.11
N GLU A 23 -19.53 0.70 -10.42
CA GLU A 23 -18.42 0.35 -11.29
C GLU A 23 -17.30 1.36 -11.01
N SER A 24 -16.23 0.90 -10.35
CA SER A 24 -15.13 1.77 -9.97
C SER A 24 -14.63 2.47 -11.23
N ALA A 25 -14.72 3.81 -11.28
CA ALA A 25 -14.19 4.60 -12.40
C ALA A 25 -12.66 4.44 -12.58
N ILE A 26 -11.99 3.73 -11.66
CA ILE A 26 -10.58 3.38 -11.76
C ILE A 26 -10.38 2.34 -12.85
N ARG A 27 -9.73 2.77 -13.94
CA ARG A 27 -9.26 1.88 -15.00
C ARG A 27 -8.00 1.14 -14.54
N TRP A 28 -8.20 0.07 -13.77
CA TRP A 28 -7.10 -0.80 -13.34
C TRP A 28 -6.48 -1.54 -14.54
N PRO A 29 -5.17 -1.41 -14.81
CA PRO A 29 -4.51 -2.07 -15.94
C PRO A 29 -4.35 -3.59 -15.80
N GLY A 30 -4.89 -4.21 -14.73
CA GLY A 30 -4.66 -5.62 -14.42
C GLY A 30 -3.37 -5.86 -13.62
N GLY A 31 -3.20 -7.08 -13.14
CA GLY A 31 -2.06 -7.49 -12.33
C GLY A 31 -2.30 -7.49 -10.82
N ARG A 32 -1.17 -7.56 -10.09
CA ARG A 32 -1.07 -7.52 -8.62
C ARG A 32 -0.20 -6.34 -8.18
N MET A 33 -0.30 -5.97 -6.91
CA MET A 33 0.38 -4.82 -6.33
C MET A 33 1.24 -5.20 -5.13
N ALA A 34 2.40 -4.58 -5.03
CA ALA A 34 3.28 -4.57 -3.88
C ALA A 34 3.55 -3.12 -3.46
N ILE A 35 3.61 -2.84 -2.16
CA ILE A 35 3.93 -1.52 -1.62
C ILE A 35 5.11 -1.65 -0.66
N THR A 36 6.09 -0.74 -0.78
CA THR A 36 7.17 -0.59 0.21
C THR A 36 7.22 0.87 0.67
N SER A 37 7.14 1.11 1.98
CA SER A 37 7.09 2.45 2.57
C SER A 37 8.14 2.67 3.67
N ASP A 38 8.50 3.93 3.92
CA ASP A 38 9.57 4.26 4.86
C ASP A 38 9.16 4.12 6.33
N GLY A 39 7.85 4.14 6.60
CA GLY A 39 7.24 3.92 7.90
C GLY A 39 7.41 5.08 8.88
N ASN A 40 7.40 6.33 8.40
CA ASN A 40 7.52 7.56 9.19
C ASN A 40 8.90 7.79 9.81
N ALA A 41 9.96 7.44 9.09
CA ALA A 41 11.32 7.58 9.61
C ALA A 41 11.76 9.05 9.75
N HIS A 42 11.14 9.97 9.02
CA HIS A 42 11.46 11.42 9.01
C HIS A 42 10.28 12.35 9.26
N ASP A 43 9.07 11.93 8.91
CA ASP A 43 7.85 12.67 9.22
C ASP A 43 6.65 11.70 9.35
N PRO A 44 5.49 12.15 9.86
CA PRO A 44 4.39 11.25 10.24
C PRO A 44 3.38 10.95 9.12
N ASP A 45 3.69 11.21 7.84
CA ASP A 45 2.75 11.05 6.72
C ASP A 45 2.26 9.61 6.46
N ASP A 46 3.15 8.62 6.55
CA ASP A 46 2.88 7.20 6.41
C ASP A 46 1.91 6.63 7.46
N ILE A 47 1.69 7.33 8.59
CA ILE A 47 0.63 6.98 9.57
C ILE A 47 -0.74 7.00 8.88
N GLY A 48 -0.99 7.95 7.98
CA GLY A 48 -2.22 8.06 7.21
C GLY A 48 -2.10 7.49 5.79
N ALA A 49 -0.95 7.62 5.14
CA ALA A 49 -0.81 7.31 3.72
C ALA A 49 -0.93 5.81 3.42
N THR A 50 -0.31 4.94 4.23
CA THR A 50 -0.38 3.49 4.01
C THR A 50 -1.81 2.93 4.16
N PRO A 51 -2.57 3.21 5.25
CA PRO A 51 -3.96 2.75 5.32
C PRO A 51 -4.88 3.45 4.31
N MET A 52 -4.55 4.66 3.84
CA MET A 52 -5.28 5.30 2.73
C MET A 52 -5.11 4.51 1.43
N SER A 53 -3.88 4.08 1.10
CA SER A 53 -3.63 3.21 -0.06
C SER A 53 -4.48 1.93 0.03
N MET A 54 -4.57 1.30 1.21
CA MET A 54 -5.42 0.13 1.42
C MET A 54 -6.91 0.44 1.24
N ALA A 55 -7.38 1.58 1.77
CA ALA A 55 -8.76 2.02 1.62
C ALA A 55 -9.15 2.25 0.15
N LEU A 56 -8.25 2.85 -0.63
CA LEU A 56 -8.45 3.05 -2.08
C LEU A 56 -8.54 1.73 -2.82
N MET A 57 -7.67 0.76 -2.51
CA MET A 57 -7.74 -0.58 -3.11
C MET A 57 -9.04 -1.29 -2.72
N HIS A 58 -9.47 -1.18 -1.47
CA HIS A 58 -10.73 -1.76 -1.01
C HIS A 58 -11.95 -1.16 -1.70
N ALA A 59 -12.01 0.17 -1.79
CA ALA A 59 -13.08 0.87 -2.48
C ALA A 59 -13.15 0.51 -3.98
N ALA A 60 -12.00 0.15 -4.58
CA ALA A 60 -11.91 -0.30 -5.96
C ALA A 60 -12.23 -1.80 -6.16
N GLY A 61 -12.47 -2.57 -5.09
CA GLY A 61 -12.59 -4.03 -5.16
C GLY A 61 -11.28 -4.76 -5.48
N LEU A 62 -10.14 -4.15 -5.15
CA LEU A 62 -8.79 -4.61 -5.47
C LEU A 62 -7.99 -5.08 -4.25
N SER A 63 -8.58 -5.23 -3.07
CA SER A 63 -7.84 -5.67 -1.86
C SER A 63 -7.07 -6.98 -2.07
N ASP A 64 -7.68 -7.96 -2.75
CA ASP A 64 -7.02 -9.25 -3.09
C ASP A 64 -5.85 -9.12 -4.08
N ARG A 65 -5.74 -7.99 -4.78
CA ARG A 65 -4.60 -7.70 -5.67
C ARG A 65 -3.41 -7.15 -4.90
N LEU A 66 -3.56 -6.69 -3.66
CA LEU A 66 -2.46 -6.26 -2.82
C LEU A 66 -1.78 -7.47 -2.17
N VAL A 67 -0.69 -7.94 -2.78
CA VAL A 67 -0.03 -9.21 -2.43
C VAL A 67 1.21 -9.05 -1.57
N HIS A 68 1.65 -7.82 -1.34
CA HIS A 68 2.79 -7.49 -0.49
C HIS A 68 2.68 -6.04 0.00
N VAL A 69 2.86 -5.84 1.30
CA VAL A 69 3.00 -4.52 1.91
C VAL A 69 4.11 -4.62 2.94
N ASP A 70 5.15 -3.83 2.75
CA ASP A 70 6.13 -3.60 3.80
C ASP A 70 6.20 -2.13 4.18
N TYR A 71 6.59 -1.89 5.43
CA TYR A 71 6.75 -0.56 6.01
C TYR A 71 7.99 -0.53 6.92
N ALA A 72 8.35 0.66 7.40
CA ALA A 72 9.51 0.89 8.24
C ALA A 72 10.82 0.44 7.56
N ASN A 73 10.92 0.66 6.25
CA ASN A 73 12.00 0.17 5.40
C ASN A 73 13.26 1.07 5.42
N HIS A 74 13.24 2.12 6.24
CA HIS A 74 14.31 3.10 6.36
C HIS A 74 15.41 2.64 7.34
N PHE A 75 16.45 2.01 6.82
CA PHE A 75 17.54 1.45 7.65
C PHE A 75 18.64 2.47 8.01
N VAL A 76 18.88 3.45 7.14
CA VAL A 76 20.04 4.35 7.22
C VAL A 76 19.56 5.75 7.59
N HIS A 77 19.78 6.17 8.84
CA HIS A 77 19.49 7.48 9.46
C HIS A 77 18.27 7.55 10.42
N PRO A 78 18.47 7.93 11.69
CA PRO A 78 17.44 8.42 12.59
C PRO A 78 17.35 9.95 12.47
N GLY A 79 16.58 10.46 11.50
CA GLY A 79 16.40 11.91 11.33
C GLY A 79 15.53 12.55 12.42
N HIS A 80 14.82 11.75 13.22
CA HIS A 80 14.01 12.26 14.31
C HIS A 80 14.84 12.65 15.53
N LYS A 81 14.58 13.86 16.04
CA LYS A 81 15.07 14.30 17.34
C LYS A 81 14.45 13.43 18.44
N GLY A 82 15.25 12.50 18.97
CA GLY A 82 14.92 11.64 20.12
C GLY A 82 14.53 10.20 19.76
N ALA A 83 15.04 9.22 20.51
CA ALA A 83 14.69 7.81 20.32
C ALA A 83 13.22 7.51 20.67
N ALA A 84 12.63 8.27 21.61
CA ALA A 84 11.23 8.14 22.01
C ALA A 84 10.28 8.46 20.84
N SER A 85 10.50 9.57 20.14
CA SER A 85 9.67 9.94 18.98
C SER A 85 9.77 8.94 17.83
N LYS A 86 10.95 8.33 17.62
CA LYS A 86 11.10 7.25 16.63
C LYS A 86 10.31 5.98 17.01
N ALA A 87 10.33 5.59 18.29
CA ALA A 87 9.58 4.43 18.77
C ALA A 87 8.06 4.68 18.71
N GLU A 88 7.62 5.87 19.11
CA GLU A 88 6.21 6.29 19.05
C GLU A 88 5.70 6.34 17.60
N LEU A 89 6.48 6.87 16.65
CA LEU A 89 6.11 6.88 15.24
C LEU A 89 6.06 5.47 14.64
N LEU A 90 7.03 4.61 15.00
CA LEU A 90 7.01 3.20 14.60
C LEU A 90 5.79 2.46 15.17
N GLU A 91 5.41 2.75 16.41
CA GLU A 91 4.20 2.21 17.03
C GLU A 91 2.95 2.71 16.30
N GLN A 92 2.83 4.01 16.05
CA GLN A 92 1.68 4.59 15.35
C GLN A 92 1.54 4.06 13.92
N VAL A 93 2.64 3.91 13.18
CA VAL A 93 2.56 3.31 11.83
C VAL A 93 2.21 1.84 11.91
N THR A 94 2.74 1.10 12.88
CA THR A 94 2.40 -0.32 13.07
C THR A 94 0.92 -0.49 13.35
N ILE A 95 0.33 0.36 14.20
CA ILE A 95 -1.11 0.38 14.46
C ILE A 95 -1.86 0.71 13.17
N SER A 96 -1.47 1.75 12.45
CA SER A 96 -2.11 2.18 11.20
C SER A 96 -2.13 1.10 10.13
N VAL A 97 -0.99 0.44 9.90
CA VAL A 97 -0.86 -0.58 8.86
C VAL A 97 -1.68 -1.82 9.21
N ASN A 98 -1.58 -2.33 10.44
CA ASN A 98 -2.30 -3.54 10.85
C ASN A 98 -3.81 -3.31 10.93
N GLU A 99 -4.24 -2.20 11.52
CA GLU A 99 -5.67 -1.89 11.64
C GLU A 99 -6.26 -1.46 10.28
N GLY A 100 -5.48 -0.80 9.44
CA GLY A 100 -5.86 -0.51 8.05
C GLY A 100 -6.07 -1.78 7.25
N ALA A 101 -5.16 -2.75 7.37
CA ALA A 101 -5.31 -4.05 6.73
C ALA A 101 -6.59 -4.76 7.18
N ARG A 102 -6.88 -4.76 8.49
CA ARG A 102 -8.10 -5.35 9.05
C ARG A 102 -9.38 -4.65 8.54
N ARG A 103 -9.38 -3.33 8.43
CA ARG A 103 -10.55 -2.54 8.01
C ARG A 103 -10.82 -2.57 6.51
N PHE A 104 -9.77 -2.71 5.71
CA PHE A 104 -9.84 -2.62 4.25
C PHE A 104 -9.55 -3.96 3.55
N ASP A 105 -9.76 -5.05 4.28
CA ASP A 105 -9.74 -6.44 3.79
C ASP A 105 -8.40 -6.83 3.12
N VAL A 106 -7.29 -6.33 3.65
CA VAL A 106 -5.94 -6.74 3.23
C VAL A 106 -5.49 -7.89 4.13
N LYS A 107 -5.05 -8.98 3.52
CA LYS A 107 -4.62 -10.18 4.26
C LYS A 107 -3.39 -9.88 5.11
N ALA A 108 -3.47 -10.18 6.41
CA ALA A 108 -2.41 -9.92 7.36
C ALA A 108 -1.09 -10.65 7.02
N ASP A 109 -1.15 -11.80 6.33
CA ASP A 109 0.02 -12.55 5.85
C ASP A 109 0.76 -11.86 4.68
N ARG A 110 0.30 -10.68 4.26
CA ARG A 110 0.93 -9.81 3.25
C ARG A 110 1.59 -8.58 3.87
N ILE A 111 1.50 -8.38 5.18
CA ILE A 111 1.99 -7.19 5.89
C ILE A 111 3.28 -7.52 6.63
N PHE A 112 4.33 -6.71 6.42
CA PHE A 112 5.64 -6.93 7.02
C PHE A 112 6.28 -5.65 7.56
N SER A 113 6.77 -5.69 8.80
CA SER A 113 7.66 -4.64 9.30
C SER A 113 9.10 -4.94 8.90
N CYS A 114 9.70 -4.10 8.04
CA CYS A 114 11.09 -4.30 7.60
C CYS A 114 12.12 -4.20 8.74
N GLN A 115 11.76 -3.65 9.90
CA GLN A 115 12.64 -3.61 11.07
C GLN A 115 12.84 -4.97 11.74
N THR A 116 11.87 -5.89 11.59
CA THR A 116 11.88 -7.19 12.30
C THR A 116 11.64 -8.39 11.39
N GLN A 117 11.06 -8.18 10.20
CA GLN A 117 10.58 -9.22 9.29
C GLN A 117 11.14 -9.06 7.86
N LEU A 118 12.32 -8.46 7.69
CA LEU A 118 12.89 -8.18 6.37
C LEU A 118 13.06 -9.45 5.51
N ASN A 119 13.42 -10.58 6.13
CA ASN A 119 13.61 -11.83 5.41
C ASN A 119 12.29 -12.40 4.90
N GLU A 120 11.26 -12.39 5.75
CA GLU A 120 9.90 -12.82 5.43
C GLU A 120 9.29 -11.91 4.36
N ALA A 121 9.49 -10.60 4.48
CA ALA A 121 9.07 -9.62 3.48
C ALA A 121 9.74 -9.90 2.13
N THR A 122 11.06 -10.11 2.13
CA THR A 122 11.82 -10.47 0.92
C THR A 122 11.30 -11.77 0.30
N ALA A 123 11.08 -12.81 1.10
CA ALA A 123 10.56 -14.09 0.63
C ALA A 123 9.16 -13.96 0.02
N ASN A 124 8.28 -13.19 0.66
CA ASN A 124 6.93 -12.93 0.17
C ASN A 124 6.96 -12.13 -1.14
N PHE A 125 7.79 -11.09 -1.25
CA PHE A 125 7.95 -10.33 -2.49
C PHE A 125 8.46 -11.22 -3.63
N VAL A 126 9.49 -12.04 -3.37
CA VAL A 126 10.01 -13.01 -4.35
C VAL A 126 8.92 -14.00 -4.78
N HIS A 127 8.13 -14.51 -3.85
CA HIS A 127 7.00 -15.38 -4.18
C HIS A 127 5.98 -14.67 -5.09
N ALA A 128 5.61 -13.43 -4.77
CA ALA A 128 4.73 -12.62 -5.60
C ALA A 128 5.31 -12.39 -7.01
N ALA A 129 6.59 -12.06 -7.11
CA ALA A 129 7.27 -11.85 -8.39
C ALA A 129 7.33 -13.13 -9.24
N ARG A 130 7.53 -14.31 -8.63
CA ARG A 130 7.57 -15.59 -9.37
C ARG A 130 6.24 -15.94 -10.04
N ALA A 131 5.14 -15.53 -9.43
CA ALA A 131 3.81 -15.70 -10.01
C ALA A 131 3.50 -14.72 -11.16
N SER A 132 4.37 -13.73 -11.42
CA SER A 132 4.11 -12.71 -12.44
C SER A 132 4.23 -13.23 -13.87
N SER A 133 3.39 -12.67 -14.74
CA SER A 133 3.27 -12.97 -16.17
C SER A 133 2.88 -11.70 -16.94
N GLU A 134 2.71 -11.82 -18.26
CA GLU A 134 2.29 -10.70 -19.11
C GLU A 134 0.87 -10.25 -18.76
N GLU A 135 -0.01 -11.22 -18.49
CA GLU A 135 -1.41 -11.02 -18.15
C GLU A 135 -1.64 -10.66 -16.68
N ASP A 136 -0.67 -10.97 -15.81
CA ASP A 136 -0.72 -10.69 -14.37
C ASP A 136 0.62 -10.11 -13.86
N PRO A 137 0.96 -8.87 -14.27
CA PRO A 137 2.20 -8.22 -13.87
C PRO A 137 2.19 -7.84 -12.38
N LEU A 138 3.37 -7.62 -11.81
CA LEU A 138 3.51 -7.07 -10.45
C LEU A 138 3.83 -5.57 -10.52
N TRP A 139 2.88 -4.74 -10.11
CA TRP A 139 3.07 -3.31 -9.89
C TRP A 139 3.70 -3.09 -8.52
N PHE A 140 4.94 -2.62 -8.50
CA PHE A 140 5.69 -2.38 -7.26
C PHE A 140 5.77 -0.88 -6.98
N ILE A 141 5.00 -0.43 -5.99
CA ILE A 141 4.92 0.96 -5.54
C ILE A 141 6.05 1.20 -4.53
N CYS A 142 7.08 1.92 -4.97
CA CYS A 142 8.27 2.25 -4.23
C CYS A 142 8.12 3.61 -3.52
N ALA A 143 7.41 3.61 -2.39
CA ALA A 143 7.05 4.82 -1.63
C ALA A 143 8.08 5.24 -0.57
N GLY A 144 9.04 4.38 -0.19
CA GLY A 144 10.15 4.72 0.71
C GLY A 144 11.53 4.82 0.01
N PRO A 145 12.64 4.87 0.79
CA PRO A 145 14.00 4.72 0.28
C PRO A 145 14.17 3.53 -0.67
N MET A 146 15.04 3.66 -1.68
CA MET A 146 15.20 2.63 -2.72
C MET A 146 15.95 1.37 -2.28
N THR A 147 16.48 1.34 -1.06
CA THR A 147 17.29 0.24 -0.54
C THR A 147 16.53 -1.08 -0.52
N THR A 148 15.32 -1.08 0.04
CA THR A 148 14.47 -2.29 0.10
C THR A 148 14.00 -2.71 -1.27
N ALA A 149 13.54 -1.77 -2.10
CA ALA A 149 13.16 -2.04 -3.47
C ALA A 149 14.29 -2.68 -4.29
N TYR A 150 15.51 -2.15 -4.16
CA TYR A 150 16.70 -2.72 -4.80
C TYR A 150 16.99 -4.14 -4.30
N LYS A 151 16.97 -4.37 -2.98
CA LYS A 151 17.23 -5.69 -2.38
C LYS A 151 16.22 -6.74 -2.83
N TYR A 152 14.95 -6.39 -2.92
CA TYR A 152 13.91 -7.29 -3.41
C TYR A 152 14.14 -7.67 -4.87
N LEU A 153 14.45 -6.70 -5.73
CA LEU A 153 14.75 -6.98 -7.14
C LEU A 153 16.04 -7.81 -7.30
N GLU A 154 17.06 -7.61 -6.46
CA GLU A 154 18.23 -8.51 -6.46
C GLU A 154 17.88 -9.92 -6.03
N ALA A 155 17.03 -10.08 -5.00
CA ALA A 155 16.57 -11.39 -4.57
C ALA A 155 15.79 -12.10 -5.68
N VAL A 156 14.92 -11.39 -6.41
CA VAL A 156 14.23 -11.93 -7.60
C VAL A 156 15.23 -12.30 -8.69
N LYS A 157 16.18 -11.41 -9.01
CA LYS A 157 17.22 -11.65 -10.03
C LYS A 157 18.05 -12.91 -9.73
N ALA A 158 18.31 -13.18 -8.45
CA ALA A 158 19.09 -14.34 -8.03
C ALA A 158 18.36 -15.68 -8.24
N VAL A 159 17.02 -15.70 -8.22
CA VAL A 159 16.24 -16.96 -8.21
C VAL A 159 15.27 -17.13 -9.37
N ALA A 160 14.88 -16.05 -10.04
CA ALA A 160 13.93 -16.01 -11.15
C ALA A 160 14.14 -14.74 -12.01
N PRO A 161 15.34 -14.57 -12.63
CA PRO A 161 15.67 -13.35 -13.38
C PRO A 161 14.72 -13.07 -14.56
N GLU A 162 14.13 -14.10 -15.16
CA GLU A 162 13.13 -13.98 -16.22
C GLU A 162 11.84 -13.29 -15.74
N LYS A 163 11.56 -13.30 -14.44
CA LYS A 163 10.36 -12.67 -13.89
C LYS A 163 10.47 -11.15 -13.77
N LEU A 164 11.68 -10.61 -13.83
CA LEU A 164 11.90 -9.16 -13.78
C LEU A 164 11.17 -8.41 -14.91
N LEU A 165 10.97 -9.04 -16.07
CA LEU A 165 10.27 -8.43 -17.22
C LEU A 165 8.78 -8.19 -16.98
N PHE A 166 8.20 -8.85 -15.96
CA PHE A 166 6.80 -8.70 -15.56
C PHE A 166 6.62 -7.80 -14.33
N ILE A 167 7.68 -7.13 -13.86
CA ILE A 167 7.63 -6.20 -12.74
C ILE A 167 7.62 -4.76 -13.28
N ARG A 168 6.76 -3.93 -12.70
CA ARG A 168 6.61 -2.52 -13.02
C ARG A 168 6.84 -1.70 -11.76
N CYS A 169 8.01 -1.09 -11.62
CA CYS A 169 8.29 -0.21 -10.50
C CYS A 169 7.68 1.17 -10.72
N VAL A 170 7.00 1.69 -9.70
CA VAL A 170 6.41 3.03 -9.68
C VAL A 170 7.01 3.80 -8.52
N SER A 171 7.53 5.00 -8.76
CA SER A 171 7.98 5.89 -7.68
C SER A 171 7.74 7.35 -8.03
N HIS A 172 7.53 8.19 -7.03
CA HIS A 172 7.06 9.57 -7.23
C HIS A 172 8.03 10.65 -6.73
N SER A 173 8.95 10.37 -5.80
CA SER A 173 9.66 11.46 -5.10
C SER A 173 11.17 11.46 -5.30
N PRO A 174 11.79 12.60 -5.65
CA PRO A 174 13.22 12.82 -5.42
C PRO A 174 13.62 12.66 -3.94
N ALA A 175 12.68 12.73 -2.98
CA ALA A 175 12.96 12.43 -1.57
C ALA A 175 13.46 11.00 -1.39
N ASN A 176 12.87 10.02 -2.07
CA ASN A 176 13.23 8.60 -1.95
C ASN A 176 14.70 8.32 -2.36
N ASN A 177 15.31 9.21 -3.14
CA ASN A 177 16.73 9.15 -3.55
C ASN A 177 17.70 9.82 -2.56
N ARG A 178 17.19 10.55 -1.56
CA ARG A 178 17.97 11.35 -0.61
C ARG A 178 18.18 10.66 0.73
N HIS A 179 17.39 9.63 1.00
CA HIS A 179 17.36 8.93 2.29
C HIS A 179 18.42 7.83 2.42
N ASP A 180 18.81 7.22 1.29
CA ASP A 180 19.98 6.33 1.22
C ASP A 180 20.80 6.69 -0.03
N PRO A 181 21.95 7.39 0.11
CA PRO A 181 22.71 7.85 -1.04
C PRO A 181 23.30 6.70 -1.87
N ALA A 182 23.42 5.49 -1.31
CA ALA A 182 23.91 4.33 -2.02
C ALA A 182 22.83 3.71 -2.93
N PHE A 183 21.56 3.92 -2.63
CA PHE A 183 20.43 3.33 -3.35
C PHE A 183 19.50 4.42 -3.87
N LYS A 184 19.69 4.77 -5.15
CA LYS A 184 18.86 5.73 -5.87
C LYS A 184 18.06 5.03 -6.97
N TRP A 185 16.98 5.66 -7.42
CA TRP A 185 16.16 5.21 -8.54
C TRP A 185 16.98 4.93 -9.79
N GLU A 186 17.97 5.77 -10.08
CA GLU A 186 18.90 5.58 -11.20
C GLU A 186 19.72 4.29 -11.05
N ARG A 187 20.22 3.99 -9.85
CA ARG A 187 20.94 2.74 -9.59
C ARG A 187 20.02 1.52 -9.80
N LEU A 188 18.79 1.59 -9.31
CA LEU A 188 17.79 0.54 -9.52
C LEU A 188 17.53 0.34 -11.02
N THR A 189 17.27 1.43 -11.75
CA THR A 189 17.04 1.40 -13.20
C THR A 189 18.22 0.78 -13.96
N ASN A 190 19.46 1.16 -13.61
CA ASN A 190 20.66 0.65 -14.27
C ASN A 190 20.92 -0.84 -13.94
N ALA A 191 20.60 -1.28 -12.72
CA ALA A 191 20.82 -2.67 -12.29
C ALA A 191 19.78 -3.66 -12.83
N PHE A 192 18.57 -3.16 -13.14
CA PHE A 192 17.41 -3.95 -13.57
C PHE A 192 16.75 -3.36 -14.84
N PRO A 193 17.45 -3.32 -15.98
CA PRO A 193 16.94 -2.68 -17.20
C PRO A 193 15.69 -3.35 -17.79
N THR A 194 15.39 -4.59 -17.39
CA THR A 194 14.18 -5.33 -17.82
C THR A 194 12.94 -5.01 -17.01
N VAL A 195 13.09 -4.41 -15.82
CA VAL A 195 11.96 -3.99 -14.99
C VAL A 195 11.42 -2.67 -15.55
N ALA A 196 10.13 -2.61 -15.86
CA ALA A 196 9.53 -1.38 -16.35
C ALA A 196 9.52 -0.30 -15.26
N GLN A 197 9.90 0.92 -15.61
CA GLN A 197 10.08 2.03 -14.68
C GLN A 197 9.06 3.13 -14.96
N HIS A 198 8.24 3.46 -13.97
CA HIS A 198 7.24 4.51 -14.03
C HIS A 198 7.57 5.58 -12.98
N LYS A 199 8.20 6.66 -13.42
CA LYS A 199 8.49 7.80 -12.55
C LYS A 199 7.34 8.80 -12.62
N LEU A 200 6.65 8.98 -11.50
CA LEU A 200 5.61 9.98 -11.35
C LEU A 200 6.20 11.34 -10.93
N HIS A 201 5.43 12.40 -11.14
CA HIS A 201 5.75 13.71 -10.58
C HIS A 201 5.74 13.67 -9.05
N SER A 202 6.56 14.52 -8.43
CA SER A 202 6.67 14.63 -6.98
C SER A 202 5.35 15.01 -6.34
N GLN A 203 4.79 14.11 -5.54
CA GLN A 203 3.54 14.33 -4.82
C GLN A 203 3.70 15.08 -3.48
N ASN A 204 4.93 15.42 -3.09
CA ASN A 204 5.22 16.05 -1.78
C ASN A 204 5.02 17.58 -1.76
N SER A 205 4.48 18.18 -2.83
CA SER A 205 4.17 19.61 -2.91
C SER A 205 2.69 19.87 -2.67
N ALA A 206 2.34 21.07 -2.18
CA ALA A 206 0.96 21.54 -2.02
C ALA A 206 0.41 22.21 -3.29
N GLY A 207 0.72 21.63 -4.46
CA GLY A 207 0.50 22.24 -5.78
C GLY A 207 -0.86 21.96 -6.43
N GLY A 208 -1.84 21.41 -5.71
CA GLY A 208 -3.11 20.99 -6.31
C GLY A 208 -2.99 19.66 -7.04
N GLU A 209 -3.47 19.53 -8.28
CA GLU A 209 -3.41 18.25 -9.03
C GLU A 209 -1.98 17.72 -9.27
N GLU A 210 -0.96 18.57 -9.08
CA GLU A 210 0.46 18.20 -9.19
C GLU A 210 1.05 17.62 -7.88
N GLY A 211 0.33 17.67 -6.75
CA GLY A 211 0.79 17.08 -5.49
C GLY A 211 -0.31 16.79 -4.47
N LEU A 212 -0.15 15.73 -3.68
CA LEU A 212 -1.18 15.26 -2.75
C LEU A 212 -1.15 15.93 -1.38
N CYS A 213 -0.20 16.85 -1.16
CA CYS A 213 -0.13 17.61 0.08
C CYS A 213 -1.26 18.66 0.10
N SER A 214 -2.13 18.58 1.11
CA SER A 214 -3.28 19.47 1.25
C SER A 214 -3.64 19.68 2.71
N SER A 215 -4.35 20.78 3.00
CA SER A 215 -4.89 21.06 4.34
C SER A 215 -5.78 19.91 4.81
N LEU A 216 -5.87 19.71 6.14
CA LEU A 216 -6.70 18.64 6.69
C LEU A 216 -8.19 18.82 6.34
N GLU A 217 -8.63 20.06 6.19
CA GLU A 217 -10.02 20.44 5.85
C GLU A 217 -10.49 19.85 4.52
N HIS A 218 -9.59 19.69 3.54
CA HIS A 218 -9.92 19.01 2.27
C HIS A 218 -10.28 17.53 2.44
N TRP A 219 -10.05 16.97 3.63
CA TRP A 219 -10.32 15.58 3.99
C TRP A 219 -11.48 15.45 4.99
N ASP A 220 -12.20 16.53 5.30
CA ASP A 220 -13.31 16.51 6.26
C ASP A 220 -14.47 15.60 5.85
N TRP A 221 -14.57 15.26 4.56
CA TRP A 221 -15.50 14.24 4.09
C TRP A 221 -15.24 12.85 4.73
N LEU A 222 -13.99 12.52 5.08
CA LEU A 222 -13.68 11.31 5.86
C LEU A 222 -14.17 11.44 7.30
N LYS A 223 -13.95 12.60 7.93
CA LYS A 223 -14.38 12.91 9.31
C LYS A 223 -15.90 12.78 9.48
N HIS A 224 -16.65 13.25 8.49
CA HIS A 224 -18.11 13.26 8.48
C HIS A 224 -18.74 12.06 7.77
N SER A 225 -17.92 11.10 7.32
CA SER A 225 -18.40 9.89 6.65
C SER A 225 -19.30 9.08 7.58
N THR A 226 -20.34 8.45 7.04
CA THR A 226 -21.16 7.47 7.76
C THR A 226 -20.40 6.16 7.98
N ASN A 227 -19.38 5.88 7.17
CA ASN A 227 -18.51 4.71 7.32
C ASN A 227 -17.51 4.92 8.49
N PRO A 228 -17.56 4.09 9.55
CA PRO A 228 -16.64 4.21 10.70
C PRO A 228 -15.16 3.99 10.33
N ASP A 229 -14.86 3.21 9.29
CA ASP A 229 -13.49 2.96 8.86
C ASP A 229 -12.87 4.19 8.18
N LEU A 230 -13.68 4.96 7.44
CA LEU A 230 -13.25 6.23 6.86
C LEU A 230 -13.05 7.30 7.94
N ARG A 231 -13.90 7.32 8.99
CA ARG A 231 -13.67 8.22 10.15
C ARG A 231 -12.41 7.85 10.92
N TRP A 232 -12.14 6.56 11.09
CA TRP A 232 -10.90 6.09 11.69
C TRP A 232 -9.69 6.54 10.86
N LEU A 233 -9.76 6.41 9.53
CA LEU A 233 -8.70 6.86 8.63
C LEU A 233 -8.42 8.37 8.76
N TYR A 234 -9.47 9.20 8.91
CA TYR A 234 -9.30 10.63 9.21
C TYR A 234 -8.50 10.85 10.50
N SER A 235 -8.78 10.11 11.57
CA SER A 235 -8.03 10.24 12.82
C SER A 235 -6.55 9.89 12.67
N ARG A 236 -6.21 8.95 11.77
CA ARG A 236 -4.81 8.62 11.46
C ARG A 236 -4.14 9.76 10.69
N LYS A 237 -4.82 10.32 9.70
CA LYS A 237 -4.34 11.49 8.94
C LYS A 237 -4.14 12.73 9.82
N ALA A 238 -5.01 12.95 10.80
CA ALA A 238 -4.87 14.06 11.74
C ALA A 238 -3.56 13.98 12.53
N LEU A 239 -3.13 12.76 12.93
CA LEU A 239 -1.83 12.54 13.56
C LEU A 239 -0.66 12.83 12.62
N SER A 240 -0.83 12.60 11.31
CA SER A 240 0.15 12.92 10.27
C SER A 240 0.31 14.42 9.99
N ASN A 241 -0.66 15.25 10.36
CA ASN A 241 -0.71 16.67 9.99
C ASN A 241 -0.23 17.63 11.11
N ASN A 242 0.29 17.13 12.23
CA ASN A 242 0.82 17.94 13.33
C ASN A 242 2.22 18.54 13.03
N ARG A 243 2.42 19.14 11.86
CA ARG A 243 3.63 19.92 11.52
C ARG A 243 3.45 21.40 11.85
#